data_AF-A0A1I3PEN9-F1
#
_entry.id   AF-A0A1I3PEN9-F1
#
_cell.length_a   1.000
_cell.length_b   1.000
_cell.length_c   1.000
_cell.angle_alpha   90.00
_cell.angle_beta   90.00
_cell.angle_gamma   90.00
#
_symmetry.space_group_name_H-M   'P 1'
#
loop_
_entity.id
_entity.type
_entity.pdbx_description
1 polymer ?
#
loop_
_entity_poly.entity_id
_entity_poly.type
_entity_poly.pdbx_seq_one_letter_code
_entity_poly.pdbx_strand_id
1 'polypeptide(L)'
;MLDDKKKSEFLIKFGNKVVEIKKKKKLSFRDIANNCDLDHSYIGKIAKGTENITLETVLNLSYGLGEMPKVLMDFYFEMKEEDIQK
;
A
#
# COMPACT_ATOMS: atom_id res chain seq x y z
N MET A 1 -0.60 -20.64 -9.83
CA MET A 1 -1.30 -20.04 -8.67
C MET A 1 -0.28 -19.27 -7.85
N LEU A 2 -0.56 -18.00 -7.51
CA LEU A 2 0.38 -17.16 -6.73
C LEU A 2 0.48 -17.69 -5.30
N ASP A 3 1.70 -17.86 -4.78
CA ASP A 3 1.97 -18.31 -3.41
C ASP A 3 1.43 -17.31 -2.37
N ASP A 4 0.73 -17.81 -1.35
CA ASP A 4 0.09 -16.95 -0.34
C ASP A 4 1.11 -16.17 0.49
N LYS A 5 2.31 -16.74 0.69
CA LYS A 5 3.41 -16.02 1.34
C LYS A 5 3.89 -14.84 0.48
N LYS A 6 4.00 -15.01 -0.84
CA LYS A 6 4.33 -13.89 -1.76
C LYS A 6 3.25 -12.82 -1.81
N LYS A 7 1.97 -13.20 -1.80
CA LYS A 7 0.86 -12.23 -1.69
C LYS A 7 1.02 -11.39 -0.43
N SER A 8 1.21 -12.04 0.71
CA SER A 8 1.37 -11.36 2.00
C SER A 8 2.61 -10.46 2.01
N GLU A 9 3.73 -10.93 1.49
CA GLU A 9 4.95 -10.13 1.39
C GLU A 9 4.75 -8.87 0.53
N PHE A 10 4.09 -9.00 -0.62
CA PHE A 10 3.80 -7.87 -1.49
C PHE A 10 2.93 -6.82 -0.80
N LEU A 11 1.88 -7.24 -0.10
CA LEU A 11 1.01 -6.34 0.67
C LEU A 11 1.77 -5.65 1.81
N ILE A 12 2.68 -6.35 2.49
CA ILE A 12 3.53 -5.76 3.54
C ILE A 12 4.47 -4.71 2.94
N LYS A 13 5.09 -4.98 1.77
CA LYS A 13 5.97 -4.00 1.11
C LYS A 13 5.21 -2.73 0.71
N PHE A 14 4.02 -2.88 0.14
CA PHE A 14 3.13 -1.75 -0.16
C PHE A 14 2.75 -0.97 1.11
N GLY A 15 2.30 -1.67 2.16
CA GLY A 15 1.94 -1.05 3.44
C GLY A 15 3.10 -0.29 4.09
N ASN A 16 4.32 -0.82 4.01
CA ASN A 16 5.53 -0.14 4.48
C ASN A 16 5.81 1.15 3.71
N LYS A 17 5.61 1.16 2.38
CA LYS A 17 5.78 2.37 1.57
C LYS A 17 4.78 3.45 1.95
N VAL A 18 3.52 3.08 2.21
CA VAL A 18 2.48 3.99 2.72
C VAL A 18 2.90 4.61 4.06
N VAL A 19 3.43 3.81 4.98
CA VAL A 19 3.91 4.29 6.29
C VAL A 19 5.12 5.22 6.14
N GLU A 20 6.03 4.91 5.22
CA GLU A 20 7.19 5.76 4.92
C GLU A 20 6.76 7.15 4.44
N ILE A 21 5.86 7.20 3.45
CA ILE A 21 5.32 8.46 2.90
C ILE A 21 4.59 9.24 3.99
N LYS A 22 3.72 8.58 4.75
CA LYS A 22 3.01 9.17 5.90
C LYS A 22 3.98 9.83 6.88
N LYS A 23 5.05 9.13 7.28
CA LYS A 23 6.06 9.64 8.21
C LYS A 23 6.82 10.84 7.64
N LYS A 24 7.23 10.76 6.36
CA LYS A 24 7.89 11.88 5.65
C LYS A 24 7.02 13.13 5.64
N LYS A 25 5.71 12.97 5.48
CA LYS A 25 4.72 14.07 5.48
C LYS A 25 4.21 14.46 6.86
N LYS A 26 4.64 13.77 7.93
CA LYS A 26 4.16 13.97 9.32
C LYS A 26 2.63 13.87 9.47
N LEU A 27 1.99 13.02 8.67
CA LEU A 27 0.54 12.80 8.71
C LEU A 27 0.20 11.68 9.72
N SER A 28 -0.97 11.77 10.33
CA SER A 28 -1.62 10.64 11.02
C SER A 28 -2.51 9.85 10.04
N PHE A 29 -2.97 8.66 10.43
CA PHE A 29 -3.94 7.94 9.59
C PHE A 29 -5.29 8.64 9.50
N ARG A 30 -5.66 9.44 10.52
CA ARG A 30 -6.85 10.28 10.48
C ARG A 30 -6.68 11.43 9.49
N ASP A 31 -5.49 12.04 9.42
CA ASP A 31 -5.24 13.11 8.47
C ASP A 31 -5.33 12.61 7.03
N ILE A 32 -4.85 11.39 6.76
CA ILE A 32 -5.00 10.74 5.44
C ILE A 32 -6.48 10.47 5.16
N ALA A 33 -7.21 9.89 6.13
CA ALA A 33 -8.65 9.61 6.01
C ALA A 33 -9.49 10.88 5.78
N ASN A 34 -9.09 12.04 6.31
CA ASN A 34 -9.79 13.29 6.06
C ASN A 34 -9.64 13.78 4.61
N ASN A 35 -8.66 13.26 3.87
CA ASN A 35 -8.30 13.68 2.52
C ASN A 35 -8.64 12.62 1.46
N CYS A 36 -9.33 11.53 1.83
CA CYS A 36 -9.68 10.42 0.93
C CYS A 36 -10.94 9.71 1.44
N ASP A 37 -11.63 8.92 0.61
CA ASP A 37 -12.86 8.21 1.04
C ASP A 37 -12.57 6.88 1.77
N LEU A 38 -11.48 6.83 2.54
CA LEU A 38 -11.06 5.65 3.30
C LEU A 38 -11.04 5.95 4.80
N ASP A 39 -11.61 5.05 5.61
CA ASP A 39 -11.52 5.20 7.06
C ASP A 39 -10.10 4.90 7.58
N HIS A 40 -9.69 5.62 8.63
CA HIS A 40 -8.39 5.49 9.28
C HIS A 40 -8.06 4.05 9.75
N SER A 41 -9.07 3.27 10.15
CA SER A 41 -8.92 1.85 10.51
C SER A 41 -8.54 1.01 9.29
N TYR A 42 -9.21 1.25 8.15
CA TYR A 42 -8.92 0.57 6.89
C TYR A 42 -7.51 0.93 6.39
N ILE A 43 -7.14 2.20 6.41
CA ILE A 43 -5.76 2.65 6.09
C ILE A 43 -4.74 1.95 7.01
N GLY A 44 -5.06 1.78 8.29
CA GLY A 44 -4.24 1.05 9.24
C GLY A 44 -4.05 -0.43 8.89
N LYS A 45 -5.06 -1.09 8.31
CA LYS A 45 -4.94 -2.47 7.81
C LYS A 45 -4.09 -2.55 6.54
N ILE A 46 -4.27 -1.62 5.62
CA ILE A 46 -3.44 -1.49 4.40
C ILE A 46 -1.96 -1.32 4.80
N ALA A 47 -1.68 -0.44 5.75
CA ALA A 47 -0.34 -0.19 6.26
C ALA A 47 0.32 -1.43 6.89
N LYS A 48 -0.48 -2.38 7.42
CA LYS A 48 -0.01 -3.66 7.97
C LYS A 48 0.08 -4.77 6.92
N GLY A 49 -0.39 -4.54 5.69
CA GLY A 49 -0.43 -5.55 4.64
C GLY A 49 -1.44 -6.68 4.88
N THR A 50 -2.48 -6.45 5.69
CA THR A 50 -3.46 -7.49 6.06
C THR A 50 -4.70 -7.50 5.17
N GLU A 51 -4.84 -6.51 4.28
CA GLU A 51 -5.97 -6.39 3.36
C GLU A 51 -5.46 -6.35 1.93
N ASN A 52 -6.08 -7.15 1.06
CA ASN A 52 -5.89 -7.01 -0.37
C ASN A 52 -6.78 -5.87 -0.86
N ILE A 53 -6.18 -4.89 -1.54
CA ILE A 53 -6.87 -3.68 -1.97
C ILE A 53 -7.07 -3.64 -3.48
N THR A 54 -8.04 -2.85 -3.91
CA THR A 54 -8.26 -2.57 -5.33
C THR A 54 -7.37 -1.42 -5.80
N LEU A 55 -7.24 -1.26 -7.11
CA LEU A 55 -6.55 -0.11 -7.70
C LEU A 55 -7.23 1.22 -7.38
N GLU A 56 -8.56 1.22 -7.24
CA GLU A 56 -9.32 2.40 -6.80
C GLU A 56 -8.92 2.83 -5.38
N THR A 57 -8.73 1.88 -4.46
CA THR A 57 -8.21 2.17 -3.12
C THR A 57 -6.81 2.76 -3.17
N VAL A 58 -5.92 2.28 -4.06
CA VAL A 58 -4.59 2.86 -4.26
C VAL A 58 -4.69 4.31 -4.72
N LEU A 59 -5.57 4.59 -5.68
CA LEU A 59 -5.81 5.95 -6.16
C LEU A 59 -6.35 6.86 -5.05
N ASN A 60 -7.34 6.38 -4.28
CA ASN A 60 -7.91 7.15 -3.17
C ASN A 60 -6.86 7.45 -2.08
N LEU A 61 -6.05 6.44 -1.74
CA LEU A 61 -4.94 6.61 -0.79
C LEU A 61 -3.89 7.61 -1.30
N SER A 62 -3.67 7.66 -2.61
CA SER A 62 -2.76 8.63 -3.24
C SER A 62 -3.25 10.07 -3.05
N TYR A 63 -4.55 10.33 -3.15
CA TYR A 63 -5.15 11.62 -2.80
C TYR A 63 -4.98 11.93 -1.32
N GLY A 64 -5.25 10.95 -0.44
CA GLY A 64 -5.12 11.12 1.01
C GLY A 64 -3.69 11.44 1.46
N LEU A 65 -2.70 10.87 0.79
CA LEU A 65 -1.28 11.12 1.01
C LEU A 65 -0.76 12.35 0.24
N GLY A 66 -1.53 12.90 -0.70
CA GLY A 66 -1.09 13.96 -1.62
C GLY A 66 0.12 13.54 -2.45
N GLU A 67 0.18 12.28 -2.89
CA GLU A 67 1.27 11.72 -3.71
C GLU A 67 0.72 11.08 -4.97
N MET A 68 1.57 10.89 -5.97
CA MET A 68 1.18 10.11 -7.15
C MET A 68 1.10 8.61 -6.82
N PRO A 69 0.15 7.84 -7.41
CA PRO A 69 0.06 6.39 -7.21
C PRO A 69 1.37 5.64 -7.49
N LYS A 70 2.16 6.11 -8.46
CA LYS A 70 3.48 5.57 -8.77
C LYS A 70 4.42 5.58 -7.55
N VAL A 71 4.37 6.65 -6.74
CA VAL A 71 5.20 6.77 -5.54
C VAL A 71 4.79 5.74 -4.48
N LEU A 72 3.51 5.41 -4.38
CA LEU A 72 3.03 4.35 -3.47
C LEU A 72 3.50 2.95 -3.93
N MET A 73 3.67 2.76 -5.23
CA MET A 73 4.14 1.50 -5.83
C MET A 73 5.67 1.44 -5.99
N ASP A 74 6.39 2.47 -5.58
CA ASP A 74 7.85 2.56 -5.73
C ASP A 74 8.56 1.82 -4.59
N PHE A 75 8.56 0.49 -4.68
CA PHE A 75 9.29 -0.42 -3.80
C PHE A 75 9.85 -1.62 -4.58
N TYR A 76 10.96 -2.16 -4.10
CA TYR A 76 11.53 -3.39 -4.65
C TYR A 76 10.76 -4.61 -4.14
N PHE A 77 10.43 -5.51 -5.06
CA PHE A 77 9.86 -6.82 -4.78
C PHE A 77 10.62 -7.87 -5.59
N GLU A 78 11.22 -8.84 -4.90
CA GLU A 78 12.02 -9.88 -5.55
C GLU A 78 11.11 -10.87 -6.29
N MET A 79 11.36 -11.04 -7.59
CA MET A 79 10.71 -12.04 -8.41
C MET A 79 11.74 -13.09 -8.82
N LYS A 80 11.44 -14.37 -8.61
CA LYS A 80 12.28 -15.48 -9.06
C LYS A 80 11.86 -15.88 -10.48
N GLU A 81 12.77 -16.44 -11.27
CA GLU A 81 12.46 -16.89 -12.65
C GLU A 81 11.28 -17.87 -12.70
N GLU A 82 11.17 -18.72 -11.67
CA GLU A 82 10.06 -19.67 -11.46
C GLU A 82 8.68 -18.99 -11.32
N ASP A 83 8.63 -17.69 -11.00
CA ASP A 83 7.39 -16.90 -10.92
C ASP A 83 6.95 -16.33 -12.27
N ILE A 84 7.90 -16.13 -13.19
CA ILE A 84 7.68 -15.45 -14.48
C ILE A 84 7.26 -16.46 -15.55
N GLN A 85 7.68 -17.72 -15.39
CA GLN A 85 7.47 -18.80 -16.37
C GLN A 85 6.23 -19.68 -16.10
N LYS A 86 5.31 -19.25 -15.24
CA LYS A 86 4.06 -19.97 -14.93
C LYS A 86 2.83 -19.36 -15.58
#